data_AF-A0A963PUA1-F1
#
_entry.id   AF-A0A963PUA1-F1
#
_cell.length_a   1.000
_cell.length_b   1.000
_cell.length_c   1.000
_cell.angle_alpha   90.00
_cell.angle_beta   90.00
_cell.angle_gamma   90.00
#
_symmetry.space_group_name_H-M   'P 1'
#
loop_
_entity.id
_entity.type
_entity.pdbx_description
1 polymer ?
#
loop_
_entity_poly.entity_id
_entity_poly.type
_entity_poly.pdbx_seq_one_letter_code
_entity_poly.pdbx_strand_id
1 'polypeptide(L)'
;RIREETGVTTIAVGLITEPSQAQAIIASGQADLVAIARGIIFDARWPWHAAAELGGQVTAPPQYWRSPPREHADVFGKTVLGMR
;
A
#
# COMPACT_ATOMS: atom_id res chain seq x y z
N ARG A 1 22.54 4.40 1.36
CA ARG A 1 23.59 5.24 0.73
C ARG A 1 23.11 6.64 0.34
N ILE A 2 22.37 6.86 -0.75
CA ILE A 2 22.00 8.24 -1.18
C ILE A 2 21.23 9.01 -0.09
N ARG A 3 20.20 8.40 0.50
CA ARG A 3 19.42 9.01 1.58
C ARG A 3 20.28 9.35 2.79
N GLU A 4 21.10 8.39 3.23
CA GLU A 4 21.96 8.53 4.41
C GLU A 4 23.06 9.58 4.20
N GLU A 5 23.66 9.64 3.02
CA GLU A 5 24.78 10.54 2.71
C GLU A 5 24.30 11.97 2.42
N THR A 6 23.12 12.14 1.83
CA THR A 6 22.66 13.46 1.35
C THR A 6 21.54 14.07 2.19
N GLY A 7 20.79 13.26 2.95
CA GLY A 7 19.59 13.70 3.67
C GLY A 7 18.42 14.12 2.77
N VAL A 8 18.55 13.99 1.45
CA VAL A 8 17.48 14.31 0.49
C VAL A 8 16.45 13.19 0.51
N THR A 9 15.17 13.55 0.35
CA THR A 9 14.08 12.58 0.20
C THR A 9 14.33 11.64 -0.97
N THR A 10 14.32 10.34 -0.73
CA THR A 10 14.57 9.33 -1.77
C THR A 10 13.37 8.42 -2.02
N ILE A 11 13.28 7.94 -3.26
CA ILE A 11 12.28 6.97 -3.70
C ILE A 11 13.01 5.71 -4.16
N ALA A 12 12.73 4.57 -3.52
CA ALA A 12 13.21 3.27 -3.97
C ALA A 12 12.33 2.75 -5.12
N VAL A 13 12.96 2.18 -6.15
CA VAL A 13 12.25 1.63 -7.32
C VAL A 13 12.97 0.39 -7.83
N GLY A 14 12.22 -0.48 -8.51
CA GLY A 14 12.75 -1.63 -9.24
C GLY A 14 12.49 -2.96 -8.54
N LEU A 15 11.69 -3.82 -9.20
CA LEU A 15 11.38 -5.18 -8.73
C LEU A 15 10.83 -5.25 -7.30
N ILE A 16 9.98 -4.28 -6.93
CA ILE A 16 9.23 -4.32 -5.68
C ILE A 16 7.82 -4.81 -6.03
N THR A 17 7.45 -5.98 -5.49
CA THR A 17 6.14 -6.61 -5.75
C THR A 17 5.43 -7.01 -4.47
N GLU A 18 6.13 -7.26 -3.37
CA GLU A 18 5.50 -7.70 -2.12
C GLU A 18 5.31 -6.55 -1.13
N PRO A 19 4.17 -6.46 -0.43
CA PRO A 19 3.95 -5.44 0.60
C PRO A 19 5.02 -5.45 1.70
N SER A 20 5.39 -6.63 2.18
CA SER A 20 6.47 -6.81 3.17
C SER A 20 7.83 -6.26 2.70
N GLN A 21 8.17 -6.42 1.41
CA GLN A 21 9.39 -5.85 0.82
C GLN A 21 9.35 -4.32 0.83
N ALA A 22 8.22 -3.73 0.42
CA ALA A 22 8.03 -2.27 0.46
C ALA A 22 8.11 -1.74 1.90
N GLN A 23 7.46 -2.42 2.85
CA GLN A 23 7.50 -2.06 4.27
C GLN A 23 8.93 -2.14 4.83
N ALA A 24 9.69 -3.17 4.48
CA ALA A 24 11.08 -3.32 4.93
C ALA A 24 11.97 -2.16 4.45
N ILE A 25 11.81 -1.70 3.20
CA ILE A 25 12.57 -0.55 2.66
C ILE A 25 12.31 0.72 3.48
N ILE A 26 11.04 1.00 3.80
CA ILE A 26 10.66 2.18 4.58
C ILE A 26 11.10 2.03 6.04
N ALA A 27 10.79 0.91 6.68
CA ALA A 27 11.08 0.66 8.09
C ALA A 27 12.59 0.64 8.40
N SER A 28 13.41 0.20 7.45
CA SER A 28 14.87 0.25 7.57
C SER A 28 15.48 1.62 7.23
N GLY A 29 14.68 2.58 6.76
CA GLY A 29 15.17 3.90 6.37
C GLY A 29 16.02 3.88 5.09
N GLN A 30 15.91 2.86 4.25
CA GLN A 30 16.60 2.81 2.95
C GLN A 30 16.06 3.87 1.98
N ALA A 31 14.76 4.15 2.03
CA ALA A 31 14.10 5.21 1.29
C ALA A 31 12.90 5.78 2.06
N ASP A 32 12.44 6.96 1.66
CA ASP A 32 11.25 7.60 2.25
C ASP A 32 9.97 7.19 1.52
N LEU A 33 10.10 6.77 0.26
CA LEU A 33 9.00 6.35 -0.60
C LEU A 33 9.39 5.11 -1.41
N VAL A 34 8.38 4.36 -1.86
CA VAL A 34 8.53 3.20 -2.74
C VAL A 34 7.70 3.41 -3.99
N ALA A 35 8.34 3.29 -5.16
CA ALA A 35 7.68 3.34 -6.46
C ALA A 35 7.46 1.93 -7.01
N ILE A 36 6.21 1.64 -7.40
CA ILE A 36 5.77 0.34 -7.91
C ILE A 36 5.25 0.52 -9.33
N ALA A 37 5.84 -0.20 -10.27
CA ALA A 37 5.47 -0.13 -11.69
C ALA A 37 4.74 -1.40 -12.14
N ARG A 38 5.48 -2.47 -12.44
CA ARG A 38 4.90 -3.73 -12.92
C ARG A 38 3.92 -4.38 -11.93
N GLY A 39 4.16 -4.23 -10.62
CA GLY A 39 3.24 -4.72 -9.59
C GLY A 39 1.84 -4.12 -9.70
N ILE A 40 1.75 -2.80 -9.92
CA ILE A 40 0.47 -2.10 -10.12
C ILE A 40 -0.21 -2.49 -11.44
N ILE A 41 0.56 -2.77 -12.50
CA ILE A 41 0.00 -3.22 -13.79
C ILE A 41 -0.59 -4.62 -13.66
N PHE A 42 0.10 -5.52 -12.94
CA PHE A 42 -0.36 -6.88 -12.71
C PHE A 42 -1.55 -6.93 -11.74
N ASP A 43 -1.52 -6.09 -10.71
CA ASP A 43 -2.55 -5.95 -9.70
C ASP A 43 -2.84 -4.46 -9.44
N ALA A 44 -3.89 -3.94 -10.06
CA ALA A 44 -4.30 -2.54 -9.90
C ALA A 44 -4.75 -2.20 -8.48
N ARG A 45 -5.08 -3.22 -7.66
CA ARG A 45 -5.47 -3.07 -6.25
C ARG A 45 -4.33 -3.39 -5.30
N TRP A 46 -3.10 -3.45 -5.80
CA TRP A 46 -1.91 -3.68 -4.97
C TRP A 46 -1.90 -2.84 -3.67
N PRO A 47 -2.24 -1.53 -3.66
CA PRO A 47 -2.25 -0.76 -2.42
C PRO A 47 -3.31 -1.24 -1.41
N TRP A 48 -4.43 -1.81 -1.88
CA TRP A 48 -5.47 -2.36 -1.03
C TRP A 48 -5.02 -3.66 -0.40
N HIS A 49 -4.40 -4.55 -1.18
CA HIS A 49 -3.83 -5.79 -0.67
C HIS A 49 -2.66 -5.52 0.29
N ALA A 50 -1.81 -4.54 -0.02
CA ALA A 50 -0.75 -4.11 0.88
C ALA A 50 -1.29 -3.56 2.20
N ALA A 51 -2.36 -2.75 2.15
CA ALA A 51 -3.03 -2.27 3.36
C ALA A 51 -3.62 -3.43 4.18
N ALA A 52 -4.29 -4.38 3.54
CA ALA A 52 -4.83 -5.57 4.20
C ALA A 52 -3.75 -6.40 4.88
N GLU A 53 -2.62 -6.66 4.21
CA GLU A 53 -1.49 -7.45 4.74
C GLU A 53 -0.77 -6.73 5.90
N LEU A 54 -0.56 -5.42 5.77
CA LEU A 54 0.22 -4.63 6.72
C LEU A 54 -0.63 -4.00 7.84
N GLY A 55 -1.93 -4.26 7.89
CA GLY A 55 -2.86 -3.65 8.84
C GLY A 55 -3.07 -2.13 8.64
N GLY A 56 -2.85 -1.66 7.41
CA GLY A 56 -3.09 -0.27 7.00
C GLY A 56 -4.52 -0.04 6.49
N GLN A 57 -4.83 1.21 6.17
CA GLN A 57 -6.10 1.61 5.56
C GLN A 57 -5.86 2.43 4.29
N VAL A 58 -6.74 2.26 3.30
CA VAL A 58 -6.72 2.99 2.02
C VAL A 58 -8.09 3.57 1.71
N THR A 59 -8.12 4.71 1.02
CA THR A 59 -9.40 5.26 0.56
C THR A 59 -9.79 4.60 -0.76
N ALA A 60 -10.94 3.94 -0.79
CA ALA A 60 -11.54 3.41 -2.01
C ALA A 60 -12.83 4.17 -2.37
N PRO A 61 -13.18 4.27 -3.67
CA PRO A 61 -14.46 4.78 -4.11
C PRO A 61 -15.65 4.07 -3.42
N PRO A 62 -16.74 4.79 -3.06
CA PRO A 62 -17.87 4.20 -2.35
C PRO A 62 -18.50 2.96 -3.01
N GLN A 63 -18.42 2.89 -4.34
CA GLN A 63 -18.91 1.78 -5.14
C GLN A 63 -18.23 0.44 -4.78
N TYR A 64 -17.02 0.49 -4.22
CA TYR A 64 -16.24 -0.71 -3.86
C TYR A 64 -16.26 -1.03 -2.37
N TRP A 65 -16.98 -0.28 -1.53
CA TRP A 65 -16.96 -0.53 -0.07
C TRP A 65 -17.45 -1.91 0.38
N ARG A 66 -18.12 -2.66 -0.50
CA ARG A 66 -18.56 -4.03 -0.25
C ARG A 66 -17.59 -5.10 -0.78
N SER A 67 -16.50 -4.71 -1.44
CA SER A 67 -15.53 -5.66 -2.01
C SER A 67 -14.52 -6.27 -1.04
N PRO A 68 -14.22 -5.72 0.16
CA PRO A 68 -13.22 -6.33 1.03
C PRO A 68 -13.63 -7.74 1.49
N PRO A 69 -12.66 -8.68 1.59
CA PRO A 69 -12.85 -9.93 2.30
C PRO A 69 -13.25 -9.71 3.76
N ARG A 70 -13.87 -10.73 4.37
CA ARG A 70 -14.44 -10.62 5.72
C ARG A 70 -13.37 -10.35 6.78
N GLU A 71 -12.18 -10.88 6.56
CA GLU A 71 -10.97 -10.72 7.37
C GLU A 71 -10.37 -9.30 7.33
N HIS A 72 -10.71 -8.49 6.32
CA HIS A 72 -10.16 -7.15 6.09
C HIS A 72 -11.28 -6.12 5.86
N ALA A 73 -12.40 -6.25 6.59
CA ALA A 73 -13.59 -5.44 6.39
C ALA A 73 -13.37 -3.93 6.62
N ASP A 74 -12.33 -3.56 7.35
CA ASP A 74 -11.96 -2.21 7.72
C ASP A 74 -10.83 -1.60 6.86
N VAL A 75 -10.38 -2.29 5.80
CA VAL A 75 -9.29 -1.82 4.92
C VAL A 75 -9.61 -0.47 4.26
N PHE A 76 -10.89 -0.12 4.14
CA PHE A 76 -11.34 1.18 3.61
C PHE A 76 -11.65 2.24 4.68
N GLY A 77 -11.30 1.97 5.95
CA GLY A 77 -11.60 2.87 7.05
C GLY A 77 -13.11 2.98 7.32
N LYS A 78 -13.59 4.20 7.57
CA LYS A 78 -15.00 4.45 7.86
C LYS A 78 -15.84 4.38 6.57
N THR A 79 -16.51 3.25 6.36
CA THR A 79 -17.48 3.05 5.26
C THR A 79 -18.91 3.12 5.78
N VAL A 80 -19.85 3.62 4.96
CA VAL A 80 -21.28 3.65 5.28
C VAL A 80 -21.99 2.66 4.36
N LEU A 81 -22.50 1.58 4.94
CA LEU A 81 -23.22 0.52 4.22
C LEU A 81 -24.67 0.49 4.70
N GLY A 82 -25.60 0.87 3.82
CA GLY A 82 -27.04 0.73 4.02
C GLY A 82 -27.65 -0.26 3.05
N MET A 83 -28.70 -0.96 3.45
CA MET A 83 -29.56 -1.78 2.58
C MET A 83 -31.02 -1.58 3.00
N ARG A 84 -31.94 -1.66 2.04
CA ARG A 84 -33.39 -1.53 2.26
C ARG A 84 -33.99 -2.83 2.77
#